data_AF-A0A971X6H5-F1
#
_entry.id   AF-A0A971X6H5-F1
#
_cell.length_a   1.000
_cell.length_b   1.000
_cell.length_c   1.000
_cell.angle_alpha   90.00
_cell.angle_beta   90.00
_cell.angle_gamma   90.00
#
_symmetry.space_group_name_H-M   'P 1'
#
loop_
_entity.id
_entity.type
_entity.pdbx_description
1 polymer ?
#
loop_
_entity_poly.entity_id
_entity_poly.type
_entity_poly.pdbx_seq_one_letter_code
_entity_poly.pdbx_strand_id
1 'polypeptide(L)'
;MSVRKLTVSDRIYMAINYTILAIFALSALYPFIYFLALSFNDGYDAMRGGIYLFPREFTLDNYKRAFSHPQMMNAFGISIMRTVIVTVSSVILCAMMAYGLTKKGLPGRKYIIFFFFFTTLFGGGLIPTFILYRQIGIYNTFWVMVIPHLYSFFNAVVIRTFFMGIPASLPESATIDGASELDIFFRIMLPLSMPVLATIALFIGVGNWNDWFTGQFFIQNAKLKPAATFLNQMISEASYETLVGKGDGSQIVQINQDQMRLKGLTPESLRMTFVIIITVPIVCVYPFLQKYFVKGVLLGSLKE
;
A
#
# COMPACT_ATOMS: atom_id res chain seq x y z
N MET A 1 31.87 -1.23 -13.38
CA MET A 1 32.71 -1.03 -12.20
C MET A 1 33.96 -1.89 -12.37
N SER A 2 35.12 -1.30 -12.66
CA SER A 2 36.36 -2.08 -12.86
C SER A 2 36.77 -2.73 -11.54
N VAL A 3 37.12 -4.01 -11.56
CA VAL A 3 37.59 -4.76 -10.38
C VAL A 3 38.96 -4.24 -9.94
N ARG A 4 38.97 -3.14 -9.17
CA ARG A 4 40.16 -2.67 -8.45
C ARG A 4 40.45 -3.66 -7.31
N LYS A 5 41.72 -4.04 -7.14
CA LYS A 5 42.16 -4.77 -5.95
C LYS A 5 41.92 -3.88 -4.73
N LEU A 6 41.01 -4.31 -3.85
CA LEU A 6 40.64 -3.58 -2.64
C LEU A 6 41.85 -3.41 -1.73
N THR A 7 42.14 -2.15 -1.35
CA THR A 7 43.16 -1.84 -0.35
C THR A 7 42.71 -2.31 1.04
N VAL A 8 43.64 -2.42 2.00
CA VAL A 8 43.30 -2.80 3.40
C VAL A 8 42.30 -1.81 4.00
N SER A 9 42.46 -0.51 3.69
CA SER A 9 41.50 0.54 4.07
C SER A 9 40.11 0.27 3.49
N ASP A 10 40.01 -0.08 2.20
CA ASP A 10 38.73 -0.41 1.55
C ASP A 10 38.06 -1.62 2.21
N ARG A 11 38.84 -2.64 2.60
CA ARG A 11 38.30 -3.82 3.28
C ARG A 11 37.75 -3.51 4.67
N ILE A 12 38.46 -2.68 5.45
CA ILE A 12 38.00 -2.24 6.78
C ILE A 12 36.74 -1.39 6.64
N TYR A 13 36.73 -0.43 5.70
CA TYR A 13 35.56 0.39 5.41
C TYR A 13 34.35 -0.45 5.00
N MET A 14 34.53 -1.41 4.08
CA MET A 14 33.46 -2.32 3.67
C MET A 14 32.96 -3.17 4.85
N ALA A 15 33.85 -3.72 5.66
CA ALA A 15 33.48 -4.53 6.82
C ALA A 15 32.63 -3.73 7.82
N ILE A 16 33.03 -2.49 8.14
CA ILE A 16 32.26 -1.60 9.03
C ILE A 16 30.89 -1.30 8.41
N ASN A 17 30.85 -0.93 7.13
CA ASN A 17 29.60 -0.58 6.45
C ASN A 17 28.63 -1.78 6.39
N TYR A 18 29.12 -2.96 5.98
CA TYR A 18 28.30 -4.17 5.98
C TYR A 18 27.81 -4.56 7.37
N THR A 19 28.63 -4.35 8.41
CA THR A 19 28.21 -4.63 9.79
C THR A 19 27.08 -3.69 10.23
N ILE A 20 27.21 -2.39 9.97
CA ILE A 20 26.17 -1.39 10.29
C ILE A 20 24.88 -1.70 9.52
N LEU A 21 24.98 -1.99 8.22
CA LEU A 21 23.84 -2.35 7.38
C LEU A 21 23.18 -3.66 7.83
N ALA A 22 23.96 -4.66 8.26
CA ALA A 22 23.43 -5.91 8.78
C ALA A 22 22.67 -5.70 10.11
N ILE A 23 23.21 -4.91 11.03
CA ILE A 23 22.52 -4.57 12.29
C ILE A 23 21.21 -3.82 12.01
N PHE A 24 21.23 -2.86 11.09
CA PHE A 24 20.03 -2.13 10.67
C PHE A 24 19.00 -3.04 10.01
N ALA A 25 19.42 -3.97 9.15
CA ALA A 25 18.52 -4.93 8.52
C ALA A 25 17.88 -5.86 9.56
N LEU A 26 18.66 -6.34 10.54
CA LEU A 26 18.17 -7.20 11.63
C LEU A 26 17.19 -6.46 12.54
N SER A 27 17.46 -5.20 12.90
CA SER A 27 16.55 -4.42 13.74
C SER A 27 15.22 -4.12 13.04
N ALA A 28 15.25 -3.88 11.73
CA ALA A 28 14.04 -3.70 10.92
C ALA A 28 13.24 -5.01 10.75
N LEU A 29 13.90 -6.16 10.68
CA LEU A 29 13.25 -7.47 10.51
C LEU A 29 12.69 -8.01 11.82
N TYR A 30 13.34 -7.71 12.96
CA TYR A 30 12.96 -8.18 14.28
C TYR A 30 11.46 -8.03 14.62
N PRO A 31 10.78 -6.88 14.44
CA PRO A 31 9.36 -6.75 14.78
C PRO A 31 8.47 -7.71 13.98
N PHE A 32 8.81 -8.01 12.73
CA PHE A 32 8.05 -8.97 11.92
C PHE A 32 8.20 -10.39 12.44
N ILE A 33 9.41 -10.78 12.83
CA ILE A 33 9.67 -12.08 13.46
C ILE A 33 8.93 -12.18 14.79
N TYR A 34 8.95 -11.11 15.59
CA TYR A 34 8.24 -11.04 16.87
C TYR A 34 6.72 -11.22 16.70
N PHE A 35 6.11 -10.49 15.76
CA PHE A 35 4.68 -10.65 15.46
C PHE A 35 4.35 -12.06 14.94
N LEU A 36 5.25 -12.65 14.15
CA LEU A 36 5.10 -14.00 13.65
C LEU A 36 5.13 -15.01 14.81
N ALA A 37 6.11 -14.89 15.71
CA ALA A 37 6.22 -15.74 16.89
C ALA A 37 4.97 -15.67 17.77
N LEU A 38 4.46 -14.47 18.05
CA LEU A 38 3.22 -14.28 18.82
C LEU A 38 1.98 -14.81 18.10
N SER A 39 1.89 -14.67 16.77
CA SER A 39 0.73 -15.16 16.00
C SER A 39 0.59 -16.69 16.09
N PHE A 40 1.71 -17.41 16.20
CA PHE A 40 1.76 -18.86 16.32
C PHE A 40 1.84 -19.36 17.76
N ASN A 41 1.76 -18.48 18.77
CA ASN A 41 1.82 -18.88 20.17
C ASN A 41 0.44 -18.98 20.81
N ASP A 42 0.30 -19.87 21.81
CA ASP A 42 -0.85 -19.84 22.71
C ASP A 42 -0.97 -18.47 23.38
N GLY A 43 -2.18 -17.94 23.46
CA GLY A 43 -2.41 -16.59 23.93
C GLY A 43 -2.26 -16.42 25.43
N TYR A 44 -2.61 -17.42 26.26
CA TYR A 44 -2.35 -17.35 27.70
C TYR A 44 -0.86 -17.46 28.00
N ASP A 45 -0.18 -18.31 27.24
CA ASP A 45 1.26 -18.41 27.29
C ASP A 45 1.94 -17.08 26.87
N ALA A 46 1.43 -16.43 25.82
CA ALA A 46 1.93 -15.13 25.36
C ALA A 46 1.83 -14.01 26.40
N MET A 47 0.74 -13.99 27.19
CA MET A 47 0.55 -13.00 28.26
C MET A 47 1.59 -13.09 29.38
N ARG A 48 2.24 -14.25 29.55
CA ARG A 48 3.32 -14.42 30.54
C ARG A 48 4.62 -13.74 30.11
N GLY A 49 4.70 -13.30 28.85
CA GLY A 49 5.91 -12.71 28.27
C GLY A 49 7.03 -13.72 28.03
N GLY A 50 8.20 -13.20 27.65
CA GLY A 50 9.41 -13.99 27.37
C GLY A 50 9.42 -14.68 26.00
N ILE A 51 8.53 -14.28 25.08
CA ILE A 51 8.55 -14.70 23.68
C ILE A 51 9.35 -13.67 22.90
N TYR A 52 10.36 -14.11 22.15
CA TYR A 52 11.22 -13.23 21.38
C TYR A 52 11.25 -13.63 19.90
N LEU A 53 11.90 -14.76 19.59
CA LEU A 53 12.13 -15.20 18.21
C LEU A 53 11.22 -16.35 17.76
N PHE A 54 10.85 -17.24 18.68
CA PHE A 54 10.08 -18.44 18.40
C PHE A 54 8.90 -18.57 19.36
N PRO A 55 7.77 -19.15 18.91
CA PRO A 55 6.67 -19.49 19.81
C PRO A 55 7.17 -20.51 20.84
N ARG A 56 6.82 -20.29 22.11
CA ARG A 56 7.06 -21.22 23.21
C ARG A 56 6.06 -22.37 23.19
N GLU A 57 4.79 -22.06 22.93
CA GLU A 57 3.71 -23.04 22.77
C GLU A 57 3.03 -22.84 21.42
N PHE A 58 3.39 -23.67 20.43
CA PHE A 58 2.89 -23.53 19.07
C PHE A 58 1.41 -23.88 18.95
N THR A 59 0.62 -22.99 18.35
CA THR A 59 -0.79 -23.22 18.01
C THR A 59 -1.18 -22.57 16.68
N LEU A 60 -2.16 -23.18 16.01
CA LEU A 60 -2.81 -22.63 14.81
C LEU A 60 -4.21 -22.09 15.09
N ASP A 61 -4.66 -22.11 16.34
CA ASP A 61 -6.03 -21.75 16.68
C ASP A 61 -6.31 -20.26 16.49
N ASN A 62 -5.30 -19.39 16.66
CA ASN A 62 -5.39 -17.97 16.33
C ASN A 62 -5.75 -17.75 14.85
N TYR A 63 -5.10 -18.49 13.94
CA TYR A 63 -5.36 -18.41 12.50
C TYR A 63 -6.73 -18.98 12.12
N LYS A 64 -7.11 -20.15 12.68
CA LYS A 64 -8.46 -20.71 12.47
C LYS A 64 -9.52 -19.70 12.90
N ARG A 65 -9.31 -19.02 14.03
CA ARG A 65 -10.26 -18.03 14.54
C ARG A 65 -10.32 -16.79 13.64
N ALA A 66 -9.17 -16.28 13.23
CA ALA A 66 -9.07 -15.16 12.31
C ALA A 66 -9.85 -15.45 11.01
N PHE A 67 -9.58 -16.59 10.36
CA PHE A 67 -10.25 -16.97 9.11
C PHE A 67 -11.74 -17.34 9.30
N SER A 68 -12.14 -17.79 10.48
CA SER A 68 -13.57 -18.02 10.79
C SER A 68 -14.37 -16.73 10.98
N HIS A 69 -13.70 -15.58 11.13
CA HIS A 69 -14.37 -14.31 11.41
C HIS A 69 -14.98 -13.73 10.13
N PRO A 70 -16.32 -13.65 9.99
CA PRO A 70 -16.95 -13.25 8.72
C PRO A 70 -16.57 -11.85 8.27
N GLN A 71 -16.38 -10.92 9.21
CA GLN A 71 -15.95 -9.56 8.88
C GLN A 71 -14.51 -9.52 8.37
N MET A 72 -13.63 -10.44 8.80
CA MET A 72 -12.25 -10.47 8.32
C MET A 72 -12.21 -10.86 6.84
N MET A 73 -12.90 -11.94 6.48
CA MET A 73 -12.89 -12.43 5.10
C MET A 73 -13.48 -11.38 4.15
N ASN A 74 -14.54 -10.71 4.57
CA ASN A 74 -15.13 -9.61 3.82
C ASN A 74 -14.18 -8.41 3.72
N ALA A 75 -13.52 -8.01 4.81
CA ALA A 75 -12.55 -6.91 4.81
C ALA A 75 -11.37 -7.16 3.86
N PHE A 76 -10.88 -8.40 3.78
CA PHE A 76 -9.89 -8.82 2.78
C PHE A 76 -10.43 -8.71 1.35
N GLY A 77 -11.64 -9.20 1.11
CA GLY A 77 -12.30 -9.10 -0.21
C GLY A 77 -12.45 -7.64 -0.66
N ILE A 78 -12.91 -6.76 0.23
CA ILE A 78 -13.04 -5.32 -0.03
C ILE A 78 -11.67 -4.69 -0.30
N SER A 79 -10.64 -5.01 0.49
CA SER A 79 -9.27 -4.53 0.27
C SER A 79 -8.72 -4.94 -1.10
N ILE A 80 -8.86 -6.21 -1.48
CA ILE A 80 -8.41 -6.70 -2.78
C ILE A 80 -9.15 -5.98 -3.91
N MET A 81 -10.49 -5.95 -3.83
CA MET A 81 -11.33 -5.34 -4.87
C MET A 81 -11.00 -3.86 -5.05
N ARG A 82 -10.91 -3.09 -3.95
CA ARG A 82 -10.54 -1.68 -3.98
C ARG A 82 -9.15 -1.50 -4.57
N THR A 83 -8.15 -2.22 -4.06
CA THR A 83 -6.75 -2.06 -4.49
C THR A 83 -6.59 -2.35 -5.97
N VAL A 84 -7.21 -3.42 -6.49
CA VAL A 84 -7.15 -3.76 -7.92
C VAL A 84 -7.83 -2.68 -8.77
N ILE A 85 -9.07 -2.29 -8.42
CA ILE A 85 -9.84 -1.32 -9.20
C ILE A 85 -9.11 0.03 -9.24
N VAL A 86 -8.66 0.54 -8.09
CA VAL A 86 -7.95 1.82 -8.02
C VAL A 86 -6.63 1.74 -8.77
N THR A 87 -5.84 0.68 -8.58
CA THR A 87 -4.53 0.56 -9.23
C THR A 87 -4.65 0.56 -10.74
N VAL A 88 -5.51 -0.29 -11.31
CA VAL A 88 -5.68 -0.38 -12.77
C VAL A 88 -6.24 0.92 -13.33
N SER A 89 -7.32 1.42 -12.75
CA SER A 89 -8.00 2.62 -13.25
C SER A 89 -7.12 3.86 -13.11
N SER A 90 -6.42 4.01 -11.98
CA SER A 90 -5.57 5.16 -11.73
C SER A 90 -4.33 5.17 -12.63
N VAL A 91 -3.70 4.02 -12.86
CA VAL A 91 -2.56 3.92 -13.80
C VAL A 91 -2.99 4.34 -15.21
N ILE A 92 -4.12 3.83 -15.70
CA ILE A 92 -4.64 4.18 -17.02
C ILE A 92 -4.95 5.69 -17.10
N LEU A 93 -5.69 6.23 -16.13
CA LEU A 93 -6.06 7.65 -16.11
C LEU A 93 -4.85 8.57 -16.00
N CYS A 94 -3.88 8.25 -15.14
CA CYS A 94 -2.65 9.01 -15.01
C CYS A 94 -1.80 8.91 -16.29
N ALA A 95 -1.75 7.76 -16.95
CA ALA A 95 -1.06 7.59 -18.22
C ALA A 95 -1.73 8.39 -19.35
N MET A 96 -3.06 8.39 -19.44
CA MET A 96 -3.79 9.21 -20.42
C MET A 96 -3.54 10.70 -20.19
N MET A 97 -3.60 11.17 -18.95
CA MET A 97 -3.27 12.56 -18.62
C MET A 97 -1.83 12.89 -18.97
N ALA A 98 -0.89 12.02 -18.59
CA ALA A 98 0.52 12.18 -18.90
C ALA A 98 0.75 12.31 -20.40
N TYR A 99 0.09 11.47 -21.21
CA TYR A 99 0.17 11.49 -22.67
C TYR A 99 -0.32 12.80 -23.24
N GLY A 100 -1.52 13.26 -22.85
CA GLY A 100 -2.04 14.56 -23.28
C GLY A 100 -1.10 15.72 -22.95
N LEU A 101 -0.47 15.69 -21.77
CA LEU A 101 0.49 16.70 -21.33
C LEU A 101 1.87 16.63 -22.02
N THR A 102 2.16 15.59 -22.80
CA THR A 102 3.35 15.54 -23.68
C THR A 102 3.18 16.38 -24.94
N LYS A 103 1.94 16.51 -25.45
CA LYS A 103 1.64 17.20 -26.71
C LYS A 103 1.86 18.70 -26.56
N LYS A 104 2.81 19.24 -27.33
CA LYS A 104 3.18 20.67 -27.27
C LYS A 104 2.05 21.59 -27.74
N GLY A 105 1.21 21.13 -28.67
CA GLY A 105 0.09 21.88 -29.24
C GLY A 105 -1.20 21.89 -28.41
N LEU A 106 -1.23 21.30 -27.20
CA LEU A 106 -2.42 21.29 -26.36
C LEU A 106 -2.80 22.74 -25.94
N PRO A 107 -3.96 23.27 -26.36
CA PRO A 107 -4.38 24.61 -25.98
C PRO A 107 -4.55 24.70 -24.46
N GLY A 108 -4.01 25.77 -23.85
CA GLY A 108 -4.11 25.99 -22.41
C GLY A 108 -3.25 25.07 -21.53
N ARG A 109 -2.32 24.30 -22.11
CA ARG A 109 -1.46 23.35 -21.38
C ARG A 109 -0.83 23.91 -20.09
N LYS A 110 -0.31 25.15 -20.12
CA LYS A 110 0.31 25.78 -18.94
C LYS A 110 -0.71 25.96 -17.80
N TYR A 111 -1.93 26.35 -18.12
CA TYR A 111 -3.01 26.52 -17.14
C TYR A 111 -3.49 25.18 -16.59
N ILE A 112 -3.61 24.16 -17.43
CA ILE A 112 -3.98 22.80 -17.00
C ILE A 112 -2.94 22.26 -16.00
N ILE A 113 -1.65 22.35 -16.33
CA ILE A 113 -0.56 21.92 -15.44
C ILE A 113 -0.58 22.71 -14.13
N PHE A 114 -0.73 24.04 -14.22
CA PHE A 114 -0.79 24.89 -13.03
C PHE A 114 -1.98 24.53 -12.12
N PHE A 115 -3.17 24.35 -12.69
CA PHE A 115 -4.38 23.98 -11.94
C PHE A 115 -4.18 22.68 -11.17
N PHE A 116 -3.72 21.62 -11.85
CA PHE A 116 -3.48 20.34 -11.20
C PHE A 116 -2.36 20.37 -10.16
N PHE A 117 -1.27 21.10 -10.44
CA PHE A 117 -0.20 21.30 -9.49
C PHE A 117 -0.70 22.04 -8.24
N PHE A 118 -1.47 23.12 -8.43
CA PHE A 118 -2.05 23.90 -7.34
C PHE A 118 -2.92 23.02 -6.42
N THR A 119 -3.78 22.17 -6.99
CA THR A 119 -4.62 21.24 -6.19
C THR A 119 -3.83 20.17 -5.41
N THR A 120 -2.57 19.93 -5.77
CA THR A 120 -1.70 19.02 -5.01
C THR A 120 -1.12 19.71 -3.77
N LEU A 121 -0.95 21.04 -3.83
CA LEU A 121 -0.43 21.85 -2.73
C LEU A 121 -1.54 22.31 -1.77
N PHE A 122 -2.73 22.57 -2.31
CA PHE A 122 -3.86 23.11 -1.57
C PHE A 122 -5.04 22.13 -1.60
N GLY A 123 -5.57 21.79 -0.43
CA GLY A 123 -6.75 20.95 -0.27
C GLY A 123 -7.72 21.51 0.76
N GLY A 124 -9.01 21.18 0.63
CA GLY A 124 -10.05 21.63 1.55
C GLY A 124 -9.95 21.04 2.97
N GLY A 125 -9.11 20.04 3.19
CA GLY A 125 -9.01 19.33 4.47
C GLY A 125 -10.17 18.36 4.72
N LEU A 126 -10.15 17.70 5.89
CA LEU A 126 -11.03 16.58 6.19
C LEU A 126 -12.53 16.97 6.24
N ILE A 127 -12.86 18.07 6.93
CA ILE A 127 -14.25 18.47 7.15
C ILE A 127 -14.95 18.85 5.83
N PRO A 128 -14.39 19.75 4.98
CA PRO A 128 -14.99 20.04 3.68
C PRO A 128 -15.07 18.83 2.76
N THR A 129 -14.05 17.95 2.78
CA THR A 129 -14.06 16.71 1.99
C THR A 129 -15.19 15.78 2.42
N PHE A 130 -15.43 15.66 3.73
CA PHE A 130 -16.55 14.88 4.27
C PHE A 130 -17.91 15.44 3.83
N ILE A 131 -18.09 16.76 3.90
CA ILE A 131 -19.33 17.40 3.44
C ILE A 131 -19.53 17.15 1.94
N LEU A 132 -18.47 17.30 1.13
CA LEU A 132 -18.51 17.06 -0.31
C LEU A 132 -18.93 15.61 -0.62
N TYR A 133 -18.28 14.61 0.00
CA TYR A 133 -18.59 13.20 -0.24
C TYR A 133 -20.02 12.82 0.14
N ARG A 134 -20.58 13.47 1.17
CA ARG A 134 -22.00 13.33 1.51
C ARG A 134 -22.91 13.97 0.48
N GLN A 135 -22.58 15.17 0.00
CA GLN A 135 -23.38 15.89 -1.00
C GLN A 135 -23.43 15.18 -2.35
N ILE A 136 -22.30 14.61 -2.81
CA ILE A 136 -22.24 13.85 -4.07
C ILE A 136 -22.69 12.39 -3.91
N GLY A 137 -23.13 11.98 -2.72
CA GLY A 137 -23.74 10.67 -2.47
C GLY A 137 -22.79 9.47 -2.45
N ILE A 138 -21.47 9.68 -2.40
CA ILE A 138 -20.50 8.58 -2.33
C ILE A 138 -20.18 8.16 -0.89
N TYR A 139 -20.55 8.97 0.11
CA TYR A 139 -20.36 8.65 1.52
C TYR A 139 -20.96 7.30 1.93
N ASN A 140 -20.25 6.52 2.75
CA ASN A 140 -20.66 5.20 3.21
C ASN A 140 -20.94 4.20 2.07
N THR A 141 -20.31 4.38 0.91
CA THR A 141 -20.36 3.45 -0.23
C THR A 141 -18.97 2.96 -0.59
N PHE A 142 -18.87 1.84 -1.30
CA PHE A 142 -17.59 1.33 -1.80
C PHE A 142 -16.82 2.39 -2.64
N TRP A 143 -17.55 3.23 -3.38
CA TRP A 143 -16.97 4.20 -4.30
C TRP A 143 -16.20 5.34 -3.62
N VAL A 144 -16.45 5.63 -2.34
CA VAL A 144 -15.65 6.62 -1.60
C VAL A 144 -14.19 6.22 -1.47
N MET A 145 -13.91 4.91 -1.50
CA MET A 145 -12.56 4.36 -1.45
C MET A 145 -11.89 4.30 -2.82
N VAL A 146 -12.67 4.46 -3.90
CA VAL A 146 -12.19 4.32 -5.29
C VAL A 146 -12.02 5.69 -5.94
N ILE A 147 -13.12 6.43 -6.11
CA ILE A 147 -13.19 7.62 -6.96
C ILE A 147 -12.14 8.68 -6.56
N PRO A 148 -11.98 9.06 -5.28
CA PRO A 148 -10.99 10.05 -4.89
C PRO A 148 -9.54 9.63 -5.13
N HIS A 149 -9.29 8.32 -5.18
CA HIS A 149 -7.95 7.74 -5.31
C HIS A 149 -7.58 7.43 -6.77
N LEU A 150 -8.47 7.70 -7.73
CA LEU A 150 -8.23 7.46 -9.15
C LEU A 150 -7.16 8.38 -9.73
N TYR A 151 -6.94 9.54 -9.14
CA TYR A 151 -6.07 10.58 -9.69
C TYR A 151 -4.91 10.94 -8.75
N SER A 152 -3.73 11.07 -9.32
CA SER A 152 -2.56 11.65 -8.66
C SER A 152 -1.73 12.46 -9.66
N PHE A 153 -1.60 13.76 -9.41
CA PHE A 153 -0.79 14.64 -10.25
C PHE A 153 0.68 14.19 -10.27
N PHE A 154 1.21 13.81 -9.11
CA PHE A 154 2.58 13.34 -8.98
C PHE A 154 2.84 12.11 -9.87
N ASN A 155 1.95 11.12 -9.83
CA ASN A 155 2.07 9.92 -10.66
C ASN A 155 1.99 10.26 -12.15
N ALA A 156 1.08 11.15 -12.55
CA ALA A 156 0.98 11.63 -13.92
C ALA A 156 2.26 12.36 -14.38
N VAL A 157 2.90 13.17 -13.52
CA VAL A 157 4.17 13.84 -13.84
C VAL A 157 5.33 12.85 -14.01
N VAL A 158 5.40 11.80 -13.19
CA VAL A 158 6.41 10.75 -13.32
C VAL A 158 6.26 10.02 -14.65
N ILE A 159 5.03 9.59 -14.99
CA ILE A 159 4.76 8.92 -16.27
C ILE A 159 5.06 9.87 -17.44
N ARG A 160 4.68 11.14 -17.34
CA ARG A 160 4.93 12.15 -18.37
C ARG A 160 6.42 12.34 -18.63
N THR A 161 7.23 12.38 -17.57
CA THR A 161 8.69 12.50 -17.69
C THR A 161 9.26 11.29 -18.44
N PHE A 162 8.76 10.09 -18.15
CA PHE A 162 9.17 8.88 -18.87
C PHE A 162 8.75 8.93 -20.35
N PHE A 163 7.51 9.31 -20.64
CA PHE A 163 7.03 9.47 -22.02
C PHE A 163 7.86 10.48 -22.83
N MET A 164 8.34 11.56 -22.20
CA MET A 164 9.23 12.52 -22.86
C MET A 164 10.62 11.97 -23.17
N GLY A 165 11.05 10.89 -22.52
CA GLY A 165 12.30 10.19 -22.81
C GLY A 165 12.19 9.24 -24.01
N ILE A 166 10.97 8.94 -24.48
CA ILE A 166 10.76 8.10 -25.67
C ILE A 166 11.10 8.93 -26.91
N PRO A 167 11.93 8.41 -27.85
CA PRO A 167 12.26 9.11 -29.09
C PRO A 167 11.00 9.53 -29.87
N ALA A 168 10.91 10.82 -30.23
CA ALA A 168 9.75 11.38 -30.93
C ALA A 168 9.52 10.74 -32.32
N SER A 169 10.56 10.15 -32.93
CA SER A 169 10.46 9.44 -34.20
C SER A 169 9.49 8.25 -34.17
N LEU A 170 9.31 7.61 -33.00
CA LEU A 170 8.38 6.49 -32.85
C LEU A 170 6.91 6.92 -33.06
N PRO A 171 6.34 7.86 -32.28
CA PRO A 171 4.99 8.34 -32.52
C PRO A 171 4.84 9.10 -33.83
N GLU A 172 5.87 9.82 -34.30
CA GLU A 172 5.84 10.54 -35.58
C GLU A 172 5.74 9.59 -36.78
N SER A 173 6.52 8.50 -36.80
CA SER A 173 6.43 7.47 -37.85
C SER A 173 5.05 6.82 -37.90
N ALA A 174 4.48 6.46 -36.75
CA ALA A 174 3.13 5.91 -36.69
C ALA A 174 2.06 6.91 -37.17
N THR A 175 2.27 8.21 -36.94
CA THR A 175 1.36 9.26 -37.46
C THR A 175 1.42 9.33 -38.99
N ILE A 176 2.62 9.19 -39.58
CA ILE A 176 2.81 9.12 -41.05
C ILE A 176 2.13 7.87 -41.62
N ASP A 177 2.16 6.74 -40.90
CA ASP A 177 1.45 5.51 -41.25
C ASP A 177 -0.07 5.57 -41.02
N GLY A 178 -0.61 6.72 -40.61
CA GLY A 178 -2.05 6.95 -40.43
C GLY A 178 -2.63 6.45 -39.11
N ALA A 179 -1.80 6.13 -38.11
CA ALA A 179 -2.27 5.72 -36.80
C ALA A 179 -2.95 6.89 -36.05
N SER A 180 -4.07 6.60 -35.39
CA SER A 180 -4.74 7.60 -34.53
C SER A 180 -3.95 7.84 -33.24
N GLU A 181 -4.23 8.96 -32.56
CA GLU A 181 -3.61 9.27 -31.26
C GLU A 181 -3.88 8.20 -30.19
N LEU A 182 -5.06 7.56 -30.24
CA LEU A 182 -5.38 6.44 -29.35
C LEU A 182 -4.61 5.17 -29.72
N ASP A 183 -4.41 4.91 -31.01
CA ASP A 183 -3.57 3.79 -31.46
C ASP A 183 -2.12 3.97 -31.02
N ILE A 184 -1.56 5.17 -31.19
CA ILE A 184 -0.21 5.49 -30.73
C ILE A 184 -0.10 5.31 -29.22
N PHE A 185 -1.09 5.77 -28.46
CA PHE A 185 -1.11 5.61 -27.01
C PHE A 185 -1.10 4.13 -26.59
N PHE A 186 -2.04 3.33 -27.08
CA PHE A 186 -2.19 1.94 -26.65
C PHE A 186 -1.15 0.98 -27.24
N ARG A 187 -0.70 1.20 -28.47
CA ARG A 187 0.21 0.28 -29.17
C ARG A 187 1.69 0.64 -29.05
N ILE A 188 2.01 1.90 -28.78
CA ILE A 188 3.41 2.38 -28.72
C ILE A 188 3.75 2.90 -27.33
N MET A 189 3.02 3.90 -26.84
CA MET A 189 3.40 4.58 -25.60
C MET A 189 3.26 3.69 -24.36
N LEU A 190 2.14 2.97 -24.21
CA LEU A 190 1.91 2.08 -23.06
C LEU A 190 2.91 0.91 -23.02
N PRO A 191 3.13 0.12 -24.09
CA PRO A 191 4.06 -1.01 -24.05
C PRO A 191 5.51 -0.60 -23.76
N LEU A 192 5.97 0.52 -24.35
CA LEU A 192 7.32 1.05 -24.08
C LEU A 192 7.47 1.57 -22.66
N SER A 193 6.37 1.89 -21.99
CA SER A 193 6.35 2.48 -20.65
C SER A 193 5.99 1.49 -19.55
N MET A 194 5.91 0.20 -19.85
CA MET A 194 5.65 -0.84 -18.86
C MET A 194 6.52 -0.77 -17.59
N PRO A 195 7.82 -0.40 -17.64
CA PRO A 195 8.63 -0.26 -16.42
C PRO A 195 8.13 0.84 -15.48
N VAL A 196 7.78 2.03 -16.01
CA VAL A 196 7.25 3.12 -15.19
C VAL A 196 5.83 2.83 -14.73
N LEU A 197 4.98 2.25 -15.60
CA LEU A 197 3.61 1.90 -15.25
C LEU A 197 3.56 0.86 -14.14
N ALA A 198 4.44 -0.15 -14.16
CA ALA A 198 4.57 -1.12 -13.08
C ALA A 198 5.00 -0.47 -11.75
N THR A 199 5.91 0.51 -11.82
CA THR A 199 6.35 1.27 -10.64
C THR A 199 5.24 2.12 -10.05
N ILE A 200 4.42 2.77 -10.90
CA ILE A 200 3.27 3.56 -10.45
C ILE A 200 2.15 2.66 -9.93
N ALA A 201 1.87 1.54 -10.61
CA ALA A 201 0.91 0.55 -10.16
C ALA A 201 1.26 0.03 -8.77
N LEU A 202 2.55 -0.21 -8.51
CA LEU A 202 3.05 -0.59 -7.20
C LEU A 202 2.72 0.45 -6.13
N PHE A 203 3.12 1.71 -6.35
CA PHE A 203 2.92 2.77 -5.36
C PHE A 203 1.44 2.98 -5.04
N ILE A 204 0.58 2.96 -6.06
CA ILE A 204 -0.86 3.07 -5.89
C ILE A 204 -1.40 1.85 -5.15
N GLY A 205 -0.98 0.65 -5.53
CA GLY A 205 -1.45 -0.61 -4.94
C GLY A 205 -1.10 -0.72 -3.46
N VAL A 206 0.16 -0.47 -3.10
CA VAL A 206 0.62 -0.46 -1.71
C VAL A 206 -0.05 0.65 -0.92
N GLY A 207 -0.21 1.85 -1.49
CA GLY A 207 -0.92 2.94 -0.84
C GLY A 207 -2.37 2.58 -0.50
N ASN A 208 -3.12 2.02 -1.45
CA ASN A 208 -4.52 1.64 -1.24
C ASN A 208 -4.68 0.42 -0.32
N TRP A 209 -3.73 -0.52 -0.36
CA TRP A 209 -3.73 -1.68 0.55
C TRP A 209 -3.57 -1.25 2.01
N ASN A 210 -2.72 -0.25 2.26
CA ASN A 210 -2.40 0.25 3.60
C ASN A 210 -3.32 1.39 4.08
N ASP A 211 -4.21 1.89 3.23
CA ASP A 211 -5.09 2.99 3.60
C ASP A 211 -6.20 2.52 4.54
N TRP A 212 -5.94 2.71 5.84
CA TRP A 212 -6.89 2.54 6.92
C TRP A 212 -7.76 3.78 7.13
N PHE A 213 -7.32 4.95 6.68
CA PHE A 213 -7.91 6.25 7.00
C PHE A 213 -9.24 6.44 6.29
N THR A 214 -9.33 6.14 4.99
CA THR A 214 -10.57 6.35 4.23
C THR A 214 -11.73 5.53 4.80
N GLY A 215 -11.47 4.27 5.12
CA GLY A 215 -12.48 3.40 5.73
C GLY A 215 -12.86 3.84 7.15
N GLN A 216 -11.94 4.46 7.90
CA GLN A 216 -12.23 4.91 9.27
C GLN A 216 -13.19 6.09 9.29
N PHE A 217 -13.01 7.07 8.39
CA PHE A 217 -13.76 8.34 8.43
C PHE A 217 -14.97 8.38 7.50
N PHE A 218 -14.95 7.64 6.39
CA PHE A 218 -15.97 7.75 5.34
C PHE A 218 -16.85 6.50 5.17
N ILE A 219 -16.58 5.41 5.89
CA ILE A 219 -17.37 4.17 5.86
C ILE A 219 -17.93 3.86 7.25
N GLN A 220 -19.25 3.82 7.37
CA GLN A 220 -19.95 3.38 8.58
C GLN A 220 -20.31 1.89 8.51
N ASN A 221 -20.67 1.39 7.32
CA ASN A 221 -21.06 0.00 7.12
C ASN A 221 -19.89 -0.95 7.38
N ALA A 222 -20.00 -1.77 8.42
CA ALA A 222 -18.98 -2.76 8.79
C ALA A 222 -18.63 -3.73 7.66
N LYS A 223 -19.57 -4.00 6.74
CA LYS A 223 -19.34 -4.88 5.58
C LYS A 223 -18.48 -4.25 4.47
N LEU A 224 -18.26 -2.94 4.51
CA LEU A 224 -17.46 -2.21 3.51
C LEU A 224 -16.10 -1.78 4.06
N LYS A 225 -15.77 -2.13 5.31
CA LYS A 225 -14.49 -1.75 5.91
C LYS A 225 -13.35 -2.58 5.30
N PRO A 226 -12.30 -1.95 4.76
CA PRO A 226 -11.12 -2.67 4.28
C PRO A 226 -10.29 -3.23 5.43
N ALA A 227 -9.45 -4.21 5.14
CA ALA A 227 -8.64 -4.93 6.12
C ALA A 227 -7.74 -4.00 6.96
N ALA A 228 -7.11 -2.98 6.34
CA ALA A 228 -6.28 -2.01 7.06
C ALA A 228 -7.08 -1.18 8.08
N THR A 229 -8.29 -0.74 7.74
CA THR A 229 -9.20 -0.05 8.67
C THR A 229 -9.63 -0.97 9.80
N PHE A 230 -9.98 -2.23 9.47
CA PHE A 230 -10.39 -3.20 10.48
C PHE A 230 -9.26 -3.49 11.48
N LEU A 231 -8.04 -3.69 11.00
CA LEU A 231 -6.85 -3.84 11.85
C LEU A 231 -6.61 -2.60 12.72
N ASN A 232 -6.73 -1.40 12.15
CA ASN A 232 -6.52 -0.16 12.90
C ASN A 232 -7.54 -0.02 14.05
N GLN A 233 -8.81 -0.35 13.79
CA GLN A 233 -9.86 -0.38 14.83
C GLN A 233 -9.54 -1.36 15.97
N MET A 234 -9.12 -2.58 15.63
CA MET A 234 -8.70 -3.57 16.63
C MET A 234 -7.50 -3.10 17.48
N ILE A 235 -6.56 -2.38 16.88
CA ILE A 235 -5.41 -1.82 17.60
C ILE A 235 -5.85 -0.67 18.51
N SER A 236 -6.73 0.22 18.04
CA SER A 236 -7.21 1.37 18.80
C SER A 236 -8.10 0.99 19.98
N GLU A 237 -8.99 0.01 19.82
CA GLU A 237 -9.89 -0.47 20.89
C GLU A 237 -9.09 -1.04 22.08
N ALA A 238 -8.05 -1.83 21.81
CA ALA A 238 -7.21 -2.39 22.87
C ALA A 238 -6.34 -1.35 23.60
N SER A 239 -5.92 -0.29 22.90
CA SER A 239 -5.25 0.84 23.54
C SER A 239 -6.18 1.57 24.51
N TYR A 240 -7.49 1.62 24.22
CA TYR A 240 -8.50 2.22 25.10
C TYR A 240 -8.79 1.34 26.33
N GLU A 241 -8.88 0.01 26.18
CA GLU A 241 -9.02 -0.92 27.32
C GLU A 241 -7.84 -0.83 28.31
N THR A 242 -6.64 -0.57 27.81
CA THR A 242 -5.43 -0.41 28.63
C THR A 242 -5.38 0.95 29.35
N LEU A 243 -5.97 2.00 28.76
CA LEU A 243 -6.03 3.36 29.32
C LEU A 243 -7.21 3.57 30.28
N VAL A 244 -8.33 2.84 30.09
CA VAL A 244 -9.58 2.96 30.88
C VAL A 244 -9.74 1.77 31.85
N GLY A 245 -8.61 1.23 32.33
CA GLY A 245 -8.63 0.18 33.35
C GLY A 245 -9.56 0.54 34.51
N LYS A 246 -10.71 -0.17 34.59
CA LYS A 246 -11.82 -0.11 35.58
C LYS A 246 -13.13 0.60 35.18
N GLY A 247 -13.53 0.60 33.92
CA GLY A 247 -14.89 1.02 33.50
C GLY A 247 -15.60 -0.04 32.66
N ASP A 248 -16.88 -0.25 32.97
CA ASP A 248 -17.83 -1.25 32.45
C ASP A 248 -17.77 -1.55 30.92
N GLY A 249 -18.10 -2.79 30.57
CA GLY A 249 -17.76 -3.47 29.33
C GLY A 249 -18.24 -2.80 28.05
N SER A 250 -17.30 -2.47 27.16
CA SER A 250 -17.60 -2.11 25.78
C SER A 250 -17.76 -3.37 24.92
N GLN A 251 -18.88 -3.45 24.20
CA GLN A 251 -19.48 -4.67 23.64
C GLN A 251 -18.80 -5.25 22.39
N ILE A 252 -17.56 -4.90 22.07
CA ILE A 252 -16.89 -5.40 20.86
C ILE A 252 -16.25 -6.79 21.10
N VAL A 253 -16.14 -7.22 22.37
CA VAL A 253 -15.61 -8.54 22.76
C VAL A 253 -16.64 -9.37 23.57
N GLN A 254 -17.92 -9.30 23.20
CA GLN A 254 -18.95 -10.21 23.76
C GLN A 254 -19.10 -11.51 22.95
N ILE A 255 -17.99 -12.12 22.51
CA ILE A 255 -18.03 -13.49 22.02
C ILE A 255 -17.50 -14.41 23.13
N ASN A 256 -18.42 -15.00 23.90
CA ASN A 256 -18.20 -16.10 24.87
C ASN A 256 -16.83 -16.06 25.57
N GLN A 257 -16.66 -15.20 26.57
CA GLN A 257 -15.48 -15.20 27.44
C GLN A 257 -15.20 -16.60 28.03
N ASP A 258 -16.24 -17.41 28.24
CA ASP A 258 -16.12 -18.80 28.72
C ASP A 258 -15.50 -19.77 27.69
N GLN A 259 -15.64 -19.51 26.38
CA GLN A 259 -15.01 -20.33 25.34
C GLN A 259 -13.59 -19.88 24.98
N MET A 260 -13.26 -18.59 25.17
CA MET A 260 -11.87 -18.12 25.02
C MET A 260 -10.97 -18.68 26.13
N ARG A 261 -11.51 -18.83 27.35
CA ARG A 261 -10.80 -19.40 28.51
C ARG A 261 -10.38 -20.86 28.35
N LEU A 262 -11.12 -21.64 27.58
CA LEU A 262 -10.86 -23.07 27.40
C LEU A 262 -9.91 -23.37 26.23
N LYS A 263 -9.53 -22.37 25.42
CA LYS A 263 -8.74 -22.55 24.19
C LYS A 263 -7.51 -21.66 24.04
N GLY A 264 -7.07 -20.97 25.10
CA GLY A 264 -5.82 -20.22 24.99
C GLY A 264 -5.89 -18.92 24.19
N LEU A 265 -7.08 -18.41 23.87
CA LEU A 265 -7.20 -17.31 22.91
C LEU A 265 -7.19 -15.95 23.63
N THR A 266 -6.25 -15.08 23.25
CA THR A 266 -6.16 -13.71 23.78
C THR A 266 -6.32 -12.65 22.67
N PRO A 267 -6.90 -11.48 22.97
CA PRO A 267 -7.04 -10.39 21.99
C PRO A 267 -5.71 -9.92 21.40
N GLU A 268 -4.61 -10.03 22.16
CA GLU A 268 -3.26 -9.71 21.68
C GLU A 268 -2.78 -10.67 20.59
N SER A 269 -2.78 -11.97 20.86
CA SER A 269 -2.32 -12.98 19.89
C SER A 269 -3.17 -12.99 18.63
N LEU A 270 -4.47 -12.74 18.77
CA LEU A 270 -5.37 -12.56 17.64
C LEU A 270 -4.95 -11.32 16.82
N ARG A 271 -4.76 -10.14 17.43
CA ARG A 271 -4.29 -8.94 16.72
C ARG A 271 -2.97 -9.16 15.96
N MET A 272 -1.99 -9.82 16.59
CA MET A 272 -0.71 -10.14 15.92
C MET A 272 -0.94 -11.05 14.71
N THR A 273 -1.87 -12.00 14.82
CA THR A 273 -2.29 -12.83 13.69
C THR A 273 -2.87 -11.99 12.55
N PHE A 274 -3.74 -11.02 12.85
CA PHE A 274 -4.28 -10.10 11.83
C PHE A 274 -3.19 -9.27 11.15
N VAL A 275 -2.21 -8.77 11.89
CA VAL A 275 -1.04 -8.05 11.33
C VAL A 275 -0.33 -8.95 10.31
N ILE A 276 -0.06 -10.21 10.65
CA ILE A 276 0.61 -11.15 9.75
C ILE A 276 -0.23 -11.42 8.50
N ILE A 277 -1.53 -11.74 8.64
CA ILE A 277 -2.39 -12.05 7.48
C ILE A 277 -2.46 -10.85 6.52
N ILE A 278 -2.53 -9.61 7.02
CA ILE A 278 -2.56 -8.40 6.17
C ILE A 278 -1.20 -8.11 5.53
N THR A 279 -0.10 -8.45 6.19
CA THR A 279 1.27 -8.20 5.71
C THR A 279 1.71 -9.21 4.64
N VAL A 280 1.31 -10.48 4.77
CA VAL A 280 1.74 -11.59 3.88
C VAL A 280 1.53 -11.29 2.39
N PRO A 281 0.36 -10.78 1.93
CA PRO A 281 0.17 -10.45 0.52
C PRO A 281 1.17 -9.43 -0.01
N ILE A 282 1.50 -8.39 0.77
CA ILE A 282 2.49 -7.38 0.36
C ILE A 282 3.87 -8.03 0.18
N VAL A 283 4.28 -8.85 1.15
CA VAL A 283 5.58 -9.55 1.14
C VAL A 283 5.66 -10.51 -0.06
N CYS A 284 4.56 -11.18 -0.42
CA CYS A 284 4.54 -12.10 -1.58
C CYS A 284 4.67 -11.37 -2.92
N VAL A 285 4.08 -10.18 -3.05
CA VAL A 285 4.13 -9.41 -4.31
C VAL A 285 5.48 -8.67 -4.43
N TYR A 286 6.13 -8.31 -3.32
CA TYR A 286 7.36 -7.50 -3.30
C TYR A 286 8.51 -8.00 -4.22
N PRO A 287 8.88 -9.30 -4.25
CA PRO A 287 9.94 -9.80 -5.14
C PRO A 287 9.64 -9.58 -6.63
N PHE A 288 8.37 -9.74 -7.04
CA PHE A 288 7.94 -9.51 -8.41
C PHE A 288 8.09 -8.03 -8.79
N LEU A 289 7.80 -7.14 -7.84
CA LEU A 289 7.83 -5.70 -8.01
C LEU A 289 9.26 -5.15 -8.04
N GLN A 290 10.16 -5.70 -7.22
CA GLN A 290 11.57 -5.30 -7.15
C GLN A 290 12.26 -5.37 -8.53
N LYS A 291 11.92 -6.38 -9.35
CA LYS A 291 12.47 -6.52 -10.72
C LYS A 291 12.18 -5.31 -11.62
N TYR A 292 11.02 -4.68 -11.46
CA TYR A 292 10.64 -3.51 -12.24
C TYR A 292 11.21 -2.22 -11.64
N PHE A 293 11.26 -2.14 -10.31
CA PHE A 293 11.77 -0.98 -9.58
C PHE A 293 13.24 -0.69 -9.87
N VAL A 294 14.09 -1.73 -9.83
CA VAL A 294 15.53 -1.61 -10.13
C VAL A 294 15.75 -1.11 -11.55
N LYS A 295 14.86 -1.43 -12.51
CA LYS A 295 14.98 -0.95 -13.89
C LYS A 295 14.42 0.47 -14.06
N GLY A 296 13.29 0.78 -13.43
CA GLY A 296 12.59 2.07 -13.57
C GLY A 296 13.31 3.24 -12.90
N VAL A 297 13.84 3.05 -11.68
CA VAL A 297 14.56 4.11 -10.96
C VAL A 297 15.92 4.41 -11.60
N LEU A 298 16.62 3.38 -12.08
CA LEU A 298 17.91 3.56 -12.77
C LEU A 298 17.76 4.36 -14.07
N LEU A 299 16.66 4.20 -14.82
CA LEU A 299 16.38 4.97 -16.02
C LEU A 299 16.05 6.44 -15.73
N GLY A 300 15.39 6.75 -14.59
CA GLY A 300 15.12 8.12 -14.16
C GLY A 300 16.36 8.85 -13.61
N SER A 301 17.34 8.12 -13.08
CA SER A 301 18.61 8.66 -12.59
C SER A 301 19.70 8.76 -13.67
N LEU A 302 19.54 8.06 -14.80
CA LEU A 302 20.37 8.26 -16.00
C LEU A 302 19.91 9.52 -16.75
N LYS A 303 20.02 10.65 -16.06
CA LYS A 303 20.15 11.96 -16.68
C LYS A 303 21.61 12.36 -16.58
N GLU A 304 22.39 11.88 -17.54
CA GLU A 304 23.53 12.60 -18.12
C GLU A 304 23.24 12.79 -19.61
#